data_AF-A0A849T4S9-F1
#
_entry.id   AF-A0A849T4S9-F1
#
_cell.length_a   1.000
_cell.length_b   1.000
_cell.length_c   1.000
_cell.angle_alpha   90.00
_cell.angle_beta   90.00
_cell.angle_gamma   90.00
#
_symmetry.space_group_name_H-M   'P 1'
#
loop_
_entity.id
_entity.type
_entity.pdbx_description
1 polymer ?
#
loop_
_entity_poly.entity_id
_entity_poly.type
_entity_poly.pdbx_seq_one_letter_code
_entity_poly.pdbx_strand_id
1 'polypeptide(L)'
;MKKSFFNLLTLQLVILLTSSLSYAADNKAEAKKEVIYGNVTVNETLDKMLQVPGVKAIYDGCVKTHSSGSAAVPNCVWDKVSKNPDQKKAVQGIYALETSGKKSDKTSESSGGASRSPAGETKPEKSLTAKILPVATDYSSDPAVVALSKFYEKKLDEILDPSKALSLEDQKAGKILSTDHRKFIDLYKSELGKTIINAFTSYCLDTEDTSCQKGGTCILSDVQSTREDNRKKNLENLKSNSLDLDSKGPQAAKWNYCITNVPKICDSQPTMSSPATQTEKDETYSKRRACLIVDYVKAARKNIMVADKQKEFYDEMNKTNGAGGGIAQNVHVITDENKLSADAVLSITSKDVENSLKDSKEYQLSKKEVEACYDDKTQKILNTDACKKFLNTDKDANEASLTELAMRQNIQSEELKVELDSSDKKIVSYLKEEGYKEDEIKKITDDKNSLQKIKDQIIARYKSEKEAIIQEMADRIKNKTSDTEGKIDANSDSGKMGEIRKAINNKSSKLAGLVQFNNIVSSYLTIDSGNNKIERNTASLFAETKVMDTKDAKIVGEKITAAKLVDKKNNADLNVNTLNSSFLQYDEIKAKTPPKP
;
A
#
# COMPACT_ATOMS: atom_id res chain seq x y z
N MET A 1 7.50 40.15 0.82
CA MET A 1 7.51 39.32 -0.41
C MET A 1 8.20 37.96 -0.26
N LYS A 2 9.39 37.83 0.39
CA LYS A 2 10.09 36.54 0.58
C LYS A 2 9.32 35.43 1.33
N LYS A 3 8.49 35.77 2.33
CA LYS A 3 7.65 34.78 3.04
C LYS A 3 6.43 34.29 2.24
N SER A 4 5.93 35.08 1.28
CA SER A 4 4.74 34.72 0.50
C SER A 4 5.06 33.81 -0.68
N PHE A 5 6.28 33.89 -1.21
CA PHE A 5 6.77 33.02 -2.30
C PHE A 5 7.17 31.64 -1.77
N PHE A 6 7.74 31.58 -0.55
CA PHE A 6 8.09 30.32 0.11
C PHE A 6 6.85 29.49 0.47
N ASN A 7 5.75 30.14 0.90
CA ASN A 7 4.46 29.50 1.17
C ASN A 7 3.75 29.02 -0.11
N LEU A 8 3.98 29.65 -1.27
CA LEU A 8 3.40 29.21 -2.55
C LEU A 8 4.13 27.99 -3.13
N LEU A 9 5.45 27.94 -2.94
CA LEU A 9 6.30 26.84 -3.41
C LEU A 9 6.16 25.58 -2.54
N THR A 10 6.01 25.73 -1.22
CA THR A 10 5.65 24.61 -0.33
C THR A 10 4.24 24.09 -0.61
N LEU A 11 3.29 24.97 -0.96
CA LEU A 11 1.94 24.56 -1.33
C LEU A 11 1.90 23.78 -2.67
N GLN A 12 2.71 24.15 -3.67
CA GLN A 12 2.82 23.38 -4.92
C GLN A 12 3.60 22.07 -4.79
N LEU A 13 4.62 22.02 -3.92
CA LEU A 13 5.36 20.78 -3.63
C LEU A 13 4.50 19.78 -2.84
N VAL A 14 3.65 20.27 -1.93
CA VAL A 14 2.63 19.47 -1.25
C VAL A 14 1.61 18.95 -2.27
N ILE A 15 1.13 19.76 -3.22
CA ILE A 15 0.18 19.31 -4.28
C ILE A 15 0.77 18.20 -5.16
N LEU A 16 2.07 18.22 -5.48
CA LEU A 16 2.72 17.16 -6.27
C LEU A 16 2.95 15.89 -5.44
N LEU A 17 3.29 15.99 -4.15
CA LEU A 17 3.42 14.85 -3.24
C LEU A 17 2.06 14.26 -2.80
N THR A 18 0.99 15.06 -2.78
CA THR A 18 -0.37 14.60 -2.48
C THR A 18 -1.12 14.11 -3.73
N SER A 19 -0.66 14.42 -4.94
CA SER A 19 -1.34 13.96 -6.17
C SER A 19 -1.14 12.47 -6.48
N SER A 20 -0.11 11.83 -5.91
CA SER A 20 0.11 10.38 -6.01
C SER A 20 -0.23 9.62 -4.71
N LEU A 21 -0.39 10.34 -3.60
CA LEU A 21 -0.79 9.84 -2.28
C LEU A 21 -1.71 10.87 -1.60
N SER A 22 -2.93 11.02 -2.12
CA SER A 22 -4.12 11.61 -1.45
C SER A 22 -5.15 12.08 -2.47
N TYR A 23 -6.21 11.30 -2.62
CA TYR A 23 -7.55 11.88 -2.74
C TYR A 23 -8.06 12.10 -1.32
N ALA A 24 -7.49 13.07 -0.63
CA ALA A 24 -7.93 13.64 0.65
C ALA A 24 -6.95 14.73 1.09
N ALA A 25 -7.22 15.99 0.72
CA ALA A 25 -6.89 17.20 1.48
C ALA A 25 -7.13 18.44 0.58
N ASP A 26 -8.39 18.80 0.36
CA ASP A 26 -8.73 20.21 0.12
C ASP A 26 -9.14 20.79 1.48
N ASN A 27 -8.26 21.58 2.08
CA ASN A 27 -8.57 22.35 3.28
C ASN A 27 -9.50 23.52 2.90
N LYS A 28 -10.79 23.24 2.73
CA LYS A 28 -11.81 24.20 3.12
C LYS A 28 -12.06 24.02 4.61
N ALA A 29 -12.10 25.13 5.33
CA ALA A 29 -12.48 25.19 6.73
C ALA A 29 -13.95 24.78 6.87
N GLU A 30 -14.20 23.48 6.86
CA GLU A 30 -15.45 22.86 7.28
C GLU A 30 -15.24 22.28 8.68
N ALA A 31 -16.31 22.31 9.48
CA ALA A 31 -16.28 21.97 10.90
C ALA A 31 -15.45 20.71 11.17
N LYS A 32 -14.53 20.79 12.16
CA LYS A 32 -13.70 19.65 12.60
C LYS A 32 -14.58 18.42 12.82
N LYS A 33 -14.67 17.53 11.83
CA LYS A 33 -15.23 16.19 12.00
C LYS A 33 -14.34 15.52 13.05
N GLU A 34 -14.93 14.98 14.12
CA GLU A 34 -14.17 14.19 15.08
C GLU A 34 -13.47 13.05 14.33
N VAL A 35 -12.14 13.13 14.22
CA VAL A 35 -11.36 12.14 13.50
C VAL A 35 -11.26 10.91 14.39
N ILE A 36 -12.03 9.88 14.04
CA ILE A 36 -11.92 8.55 14.64
C ILE A 36 -10.66 7.90 14.07
N TYR A 37 -9.74 7.45 14.93
CA TYR A 37 -8.43 6.97 14.50
C TYR A 37 -8.52 5.78 13.53
N GLY A 38 -8.06 6.00 12.30
CA GLY A 38 -8.05 5.01 11.22
C GLY A 38 -9.46 4.54 10.83
N ASN A 39 -10.41 5.48 10.79
CA ASN A 39 -11.73 5.26 10.23
C ASN A 39 -11.63 5.14 8.70
N VAL A 40 -12.61 4.45 8.12
CA VAL A 40 -12.77 4.40 6.67
C VAL A 40 -13.38 5.72 6.24
N THR A 41 -12.63 6.54 5.48
CA THR A 41 -13.18 7.74 4.86
C THR A 41 -13.70 7.39 3.48
N VAL A 42 -14.90 7.87 3.17
CA VAL A 42 -15.54 7.60 1.89
C VAL A 42 -15.88 8.91 1.21
N ASN A 43 -15.76 8.87 -0.11
CA ASN A 43 -16.02 9.98 -1.02
C ASN A 43 -17.54 10.19 -1.11
N GLU A 44 -18.03 11.38 -1.48
CA GLU A 44 -19.48 11.70 -1.58
C GLU A 44 -20.17 11.02 -2.79
N THR A 45 -19.66 9.88 -3.27
CA THR A 45 -20.11 9.28 -4.52
C THR A 45 -21.33 8.38 -4.32
N LEU A 46 -21.45 7.69 -3.18
CA LEU A 46 -22.64 6.91 -2.88
C LEU A 46 -23.87 7.80 -2.77
N ASP A 47 -23.76 8.99 -2.18
CA ASP A 47 -24.88 9.93 -2.11
C ASP A 47 -25.41 10.27 -3.51
N LYS A 48 -24.51 10.46 -4.48
CA LYS A 48 -24.89 10.64 -5.89
C LYS A 48 -25.51 9.38 -6.47
N MET A 49 -24.95 8.19 -6.20
CA MET A 49 -25.52 6.91 -6.67
C MET A 49 -26.91 6.62 -6.08
N LEU A 50 -27.15 6.98 -4.82
CA LEU A 50 -28.43 6.83 -4.14
C LEU A 50 -29.51 7.78 -4.69
N GLN A 51 -29.11 8.90 -5.31
CA GLN A 51 -30.04 9.80 -6.02
C GLN A 51 -30.58 9.20 -7.32
N VAL A 52 -30.00 8.11 -7.84
CA VAL A 52 -30.58 7.38 -8.97
C VAL A 52 -31.95 6.83 -8.55
N PRO A 53 -33.03 7.10 -9.32
CA PRO A 53 -34.39 6.69 -8.93
C PRO A 53 -34.49 5.21 -8.57
N GLY A 54 -34.99 4.94 -7.36
CA GLY A 54 -35.18 3.59 -6.81
C GLY A 54 -33.95 2.96 -6.13
N VAL A 55 -32.74 3.50 -6.31
CA VAL A 55 -31.52 2.93 -5.70
C VAL A 55 -31.51 3.13 -4.18
N LYS A 56 -31.96 4.28 -3.68
CA LYS A 56 -32.11 4.48 -2.22
C LYS A 56 -33.07 3.49 -1.58
N ALA A 57 -34.21 3.20 -2.21
CA ALA A 57 -35.17 2.24 -1.68
C ALA A 57 -34.59 0.81 -1.63
N ILE A 58 -33.77 0.46 -2.63
CA ILE A 58 -33.00 -0.80 -2.64
C ILE A 58 -32.03 -0.84 -1.46
N TYR A 59 -31.26 0.23 -1.25
CA TYR A 59 -30.32 0.38 -0.15
C TYR A 59 -31.00 0.23 1.22
N ASP A 60 -32.00 1.06 1.50
CA ASP A 60 -32.76 1.03 2.76
C ASP A 60 -33.37 -0.36 3.01
N GLY A 61 -33.83 -1.03 1.94
CA GLY A 61 -34.36 -2.39 2.01
C GLY A 61 -33.28 -3.43 2.37
N CYS A 62 -32.08 -3.33 1.79
CA CYS A 62 -30.98 -4.23 2.07
C CYS A 62 -30.41 -4.05 3.50
N VAL A 63 -30.30 -2.82 3.98
CA VAL A 63 -29.87 -2.53 5.36
C VAL A 63 -30.85 -3.12 6.38
N LYS A 64 -32.16 -3.10 6.11
CA LYS A 64 -33.18 -3.70 6.99
C LYS A 64 -33.13 -5.22 7.05
N THR A 65 -32.67 -5.89 6.00
CA THR A 65 -32.68 -7.36 5.89
C THR A 65 -31.38 -8.02 6.32
N HIS A 66 -30.30 -7.25 6.48
CA HIS A 66 -28.97 -7.78 6.78
C HIS A 66 -28.36 -7.04 7.97
N SER A 67 -27.40 -7.67 8.65
CA SER A 67 -26.67 -7.02 9.74
C SER A 67 -25.73 -5.94 9.21
N SER A 68 -25.67 -4.81 9.91
CA SER A 68 -24.70 -3.74 9.64
C SER A 68 -23.25 -4.23 9.80
N GLY A 69 -22.34 -3.67 9.01
CA GLY A 69 -20.93 -4.07 8.93
C GLY A 69 -20.71 -5.43 8.29
N SER A 70 -21.68 -5.96 7.53
CA SER A 70 -21.55 -7.22 6.79
C SER A 70 -21.40 -6.97 5.30
N ALA A 71 -20.64 -7.83 4.60
CA ALA A 71 -20.57 -7.79 3.13
C ALA A 71 -21.92 -8.12 2.45
N ALA A 72 -22.95 -8.52 3.21
CA ALA A 72 -24.26 -8.89 2.66
C ALA A 72 -25.09 -7.68 2.20
N VAL A 73 -25.03 -6.55 2.91
CA VAL A 73 -25.74 -5.32 2.49
C VAL A 73 -25.24 -4.84 1.12
N PRO A 74 -23.92 -4.64 0.90
CA PRO A 74 -23.45 -4.20 -0.40
C PRO A 74 -23.75 -5.16 -1.55
N ASN A 75 -23.64 -6.47 -1.30
CA ASN A 75 -23.96 -7.49 -2.30
C ASN A 75 -25.46 -7.43 -2.68
N CYS A 76 -26.35 -7.31 -1.68
CA CYS A 76 -27.79 -7.14 -1.90
C CYS A 76 -28.10 -5.90 -2.76
N VAL A 77 -27.43 -4.78 -2.49
CA VAL A 77 -27.63 -3.52 -3.23
C VAL A 77 -27.23 -3.70 -4.69
N TRP A 78 -26.02 -4.20 -4.94
CA TRP A 78 -25.54 -4.38 -6.30
C TRP A 78 -26.36 -5.41 -7.08
N ASP A 79 -26.74 -6.54 -6.47
CA ASP A 79 -27.55 -7.58 -7.11
C ASP A 79 -28.93 -7.08 -7.54
N LYS A 80 -29.51 -6.15 -6.79
CA LYS A 80 -30.81 -5.54 -7.13
C LYS A 80 -30.65 -4.42 -8.17
N VAL A 81 -29.65 -3.55 -8.02
CA VAL A 81 -29.36 -2.46 -8.97
C VAL A 81 -28.98 -3.02 -10.34
N SER A 82 -28.16 -4.07 -10.39
CA SER A 82 -27.66 -4.67 -11.63
C SER A 82 -28.74 -5.39 -12.47
N LYS A 83 -29.85 -5.80 -11.84
CA LYS A 83 -31.01 -6.41 -12.53
C LYS A 83 -31.83 -5.40 -13.34
N ASN A 84 -31.72 -4.11 -13.03
CA ASN A 84 -32.36 -3.04 -13.80
C ASN A 84 -31.30 -2.35 -14.68
N PRO A 85 -31.35 -2.53 -16.01
CA PRO A 85 -30.35 -1.96 -16.92
C PRO A 85 -30.19 -0.44 -16.83
N ASP A 86 -31.30 0.29 -16.63
CA ASP A 86 -31.28 1.75 -16.57
C ASP A 86 -30.62 2.23 -15.27
N GLN A 87 -30.95 1.60 -14.14
CA GLN A 87 -30.31 1.90 -12.85
C GLN A 87 -28.82 1.54 -12.90
N LYS A 88 -28.47 0.36 -13.42
CA LYS A 88 -27.07 -0.07 -13.60
C LYS A 88 -26.30 0.95 -14.43
N LYS A 89 -26.82 1.37 -15.58
CA LYS A 89 -26.17 2.33 -16.47
C LYS A 89 -26.04 3.71 -15.85
N ALA A 90 -27.06 4.19 -15.13
CA ALA A 90 -27.02 5.48 -14.44
C ALA A 90 -25.96 5.51 -13.34
N VAL A 91 -25.90 4.47 -12.50
CA VAL A 91 -24.90 4.31 -11.43
C VAL A 91 -23.48 4.23 -12.01
N GLN A 92 -23.29 3.45 -13.08
CA GLN A 92 -22.02 3.38 -13.81
C GLN A 92 -21.60 4.74 -14.40
N GLY A 93 -22.57 5.50 -14.92
CA GLY A 93 -22.35 6.86 -15.44
C GLY A 93 -21.85 7.83 -14.37
N ILE A 94 -22.44 7.81 -13.17
CA ILE A 94 -21.99 8.61 -12.03
C ILE A 94 -20.54 8.25 -11.67
N TYR A 95 -20.24 6.97 -11.57
CA TYR A 95 -18.88 6.51 -11.29
C TYR A 95 -17.87 6.97 -12.34
N ALA A 96 -18.22 6.90 -13.62
CA ALA A 96 -17.36 7.36 -14.72
C ALA A 96 -17.08 8.87 -14.67
N LEU A 97 -18.06 9.68 -14.27
CA LEU A 97 -17.88 11.14 -14.11
C LEU A 97 -16.92 11.47 -12.97
N GLU A 98 -17.09 10.84 -11.81
CA GLU A 98 -16.22 11.05 -10.64
C GLU A 98 -14.78 10.62 -10.93
N THR A 99 -14.58 9.52 -11.66
CA THR A 99 -13.24 9.00 -11.97
C THR A 99 -12.55 9.70 -13.15
N SER A 100 -13.27 10.47 -13.96
CA SER A 100 -12.70 11.18 -15.12
C SER A 100 -12.31 12.64 -14.83
N GLY A 101 -12.55 13.14 -13.62
CA GLY A 101 -12.22 14.51 -13.23
C GLY A 101 -12.98 15.60 -14.00
N LYS A 102 -13.94 15.21 -14.86
CA LYS A 102 -14.82 16.17 -15.55
C LYS A 102 -15.91 16.60 -14.59
N LYS A 103 -15.71 17.77 -13.95
CA LYS A 103 -16.81 18.50 -13.31
C LYS A 103 -17.95 18.63 -14.32
N SER A 104 -19.18 18.37 -13.88
CA SER A 104 -20.36 18.70 -14.67
C SER A 104 -20.47 20.22 -14.73
N ASP A 105 -19.88 20.85 -15.73
CA ASP A 105 -20.15 22.26 -16.00
C ASP A 105 -21.59 22.39 -16.49
N LYS A 106 -22.47 22.74 -15.56
CA LYS A 106 -23.61 23.59 -15.89
C LYS A 106 -23.19 25.03 -15.58
N THR A 107 -23.24 25.85 -16.64
CA THR A 107 -23.29 27.32 -16.66
C THR A 107 -22.08 28.10 -16.16
N SER A 108 -21.25 28.58 -17.10
CA SER A 108 -20.88 30.00 -17.22
C SER A 108 -20.12 30.23 -18.53
N GLU A 109 -20.71 31.01 -19.43
CA GLU A 109 -20.02 31.64 -20.55
C GLU A 109 -18.92 32.59 -20.06
N SER A 110 -17.93 32.80 -20.95
CA SER A 110 -17.03 33.97 -21.02
C SER A 110 -15.99 34.18 -19.92
N SER A 111 -14.74 33.86 -20.22
CA SER A 111 -13.72 34.89 -20.49
C SER A 111 -12.42 34.24 -20.98
N GLY A 112 -11.90 34.79 -22.08
CA GLY A 112 -10.73 34.27 -22.79
C GLY A 112 -9.42 34.46 -22.03
N GLY A 113 -8.63 33.40 -21.99
CA GLY A 113 -7.21 33.41 -21.64
C GLY A 113 -6.53 32.26 -22.36
N ALA A 114 -5.82 32.57 -23.44
CA ALA A 114 -5.16 31.59 -24.30
C ALA A 114 -4.05 30.83 -23.54
N SER A 115 -4.36 29.64 -23.05
CA SER A 115 -3.36 28.65 -22.67
C SER A 115 -3.04 27.80 -23.90
N ARG A 116 -1.83 27.96 -24.44
CA ARG A 116 -1.31 27.11 -25.53
C ARG A 116 -1.08 25.70 -24.99
N SER A 117 -2.01 24.79 -25.24
CA SER A 117 -1.77 23.35 -25.11
C SER A 117 -0.74 22.90 -26.14
N PRO A 118 0.29 22.12 -25.76
CA PRO A 118 1.15 21.46 -26.73
C PRO A 118 0.34 20.40 -27.48
N ALA A 119 0.44 20.44 -28.80
CA ALA A 119 -0.11 19.45 -29.71
C ALA A 119 0.53 18.07 -29.44
N GLY A 120 -0.31 17.06 -29.20
CA GLY A 120 0.10 15.68 -28.98
C GLY A 120 -0.76 14.97 -27.94
N GLU A 121 -2.10 15.02 -28.07
CA GLU A 121 -3.00 14.21 -27.23
C GLU A 121 -2.89 12.73 -27.63
N THR A 122 -1.87 12.03 -27.14
CA THR A 122 -2.06 10.62 -26.80
C THR A 122 -2.94 10.60 -25.57
N LYS A 123 -4.25 10.35 -25.77
CA LYS A 123 -5.17 10.05 -24.67
C LYS A 123 -4.48 9.05 -23.73
N PRO A 124 -4.31 9.34 -22.43
CA PRO A 124 -3.73 8.38 -21.51
C PRO A 124 -4.55 7.10 -21.60
N GLU A 125 -3.89 6.00 -21.98
CA GLU A 125 -4.53 4.71 -22.14
C GLU A 125 -5.17 4.32 -20.80
N LYS A 126 -6.48 4.06 -20.81
CA LYS A 126 -7.25 3.71 -19.61
C LYS A 126 -6.73 2.37 -19.10
N SER A 127 -5.94 2.40 -18.03
CA SER A 127 -5.38 1.19 -17.40
C SER A 127 -6.48 0.27 -16.89
N LEU A 128 -6.25 -1.04 -17.07
CA LEU A 128 -7.23 -2.11 -16.83
C LEU A 128 -7.01 -2.82 -15.48
N THR A 129 -5.80 -2.80 -14.93
CA THR A 129 -5.45 -3.52 -13.69
C THR A 129 -5.74 -2.72 -12.42
N ALA A 130 -5.70 -1.38 -12.49
CA ALA A 130 -5.94 -0.53 -11.33
C ALA A 130 -6.64 0.78 -11.73
N LYS A 131 -7.95 0.86 -11.54
CA LYS A 131 -8.60 2.17 -11.36
C LYS A 131 -8.43 2.56 -9.89
N ILE A 132 -7.55 3.54 -9.66
CA ILE A 132 -7.21 4.09 -8.34
C ILE A 132 -8.49 4.56 -7.67
N LEU A 133 -8.88 3.89 -6.59
CA LEU A 133 -8.85 4.49 -5.26
C LEU A 133 -8.82 3.34 -4.24
N PRO A 134 -7.77 3.27 -3.38
CA PRO A 134 -7.92 2.51 -2.17
C PRO A 134 -9.10 3.10 -1.41
N VAL A 135 -9.82 2.26 -0.67
CA VAL A 135 -10.50 2.75 0.54
C VAL A 135 -9.49 3.63 1.27
N ALA A 136 -9.72 4.93 1.31
CA ALA A 136 -8.86 5.82 2.05
C ALA A 136 -9.21 5.59 3.52
N THR A 137 -8.59 4.59 4.14
CA THR A 137 -8.36 4.72 5.57
C THR A 137 -7.52 5.97 5.72
N ASP A 138 -8.06 7.00 6.36
CA ASP A 138 -7.27 8.20 6.62
C ASP A 138 -6.16 7.83 7.62
N TYR A 139 -4.99 7.54 7.07
CA TYR A 139 -3.78 7.31 7.83
C TYR A 139 -3.00 8.61 8.08
N SER A 140 -3.40 9.74 7.47
CA SER A 140 -2.70 11.03 7.65
C SER A 140 -2.83 11.53 9.09
N SER A 141 -3.91 11.16 9.75
CA SER A 141 -4.17 11.42 11.17
C SER A 141 -3.63 10.32 12.11
N ASP A 142 -3.07 9.22 11.58
CA ASP A 142 -2.51 8.16 12.40
C ASP A 142 -1.23 8.64 13.11
N PRO A 143 -1.16 8.60 14.46
CA PRO A 143 -0.01 9.15 15.19
C PRO A 143 1.33 8.52 14.83
N ALA A 144 1.32 7.25 14.41
CA ALA A 144 2.55 6.57 13.99
C ALA A 144 3.01 7.05 12.61
N VAL A 145 2.08 7.30 11.70
CA VAL A 145 2.38 7.85 10.37
C VAL A 145 2.89 9.27 10.49
N VAL A 146 2.27 10.10 11.33
CA VAL A 146 2.75 11.46 11.62
C VAL A 146 4.17 11.43 12.20
N ALA A 147 4.44 10.53 13.14
CA ALA A 147 5.77 10.40 13.74
C ALA A 147 6.85 10.00 12.71
N LEU A 148 6.55 9.00 11.88
CA LEU A 148 7.47 8.55 10.83
C LEU A 148 7.64 9.58 9.71
N SER A 149 6.57 10.31 9.37
CA SER A 149 6.64 11.42 8.41
C SER A 149 7.59 12.51 8.88
N LYS A 150 7.50 12.93 10.16
CA LYS A 150 8.45 13.88 10.76
C LYS A 150 9.90 13.37 10.78
N PHE A 151 10.09 12.06 10.95
CA PHE A 151 11.43 11.45 10.87
C PHE A 151 12.04 11.60 9.47
N TYR A 152 11.27 11.29 8.42
CA TYR A 152 11.74 11.43 7.03
C TYR A 152 11.87 12.90 6.61
N GLU A 153 10.97 13.77 7.05
CA GLU A 153 11.07 15.23 6.85
C GLU A 153 12.37 15.76 7.42
N LYS A 154 12.72 15.40 8.67
CA LYS A 154 13.99 15.80 9.28
C LYS A 154 15.20 15.34 8.47
N LYS A 155 15.19 14.11 7.93
CA LYS A 155 16.29 13.63 7.08
C LYS A 155 16.42 14.44 5.80
N LEU A 156 15.30 14.71 5.13
CA LEU A 156 15.26 15.51 3.91
C LEU A 156 15.72 16.94 4.19
N ASP A 157 15.25 17.57 5.26
CA ASP A 157 15.66 18.91 5.67
C ASP A 157 17.16 18.97 5.94
N GLU A 158 17.75 17.97 6.60
CA GLU A 158 19.18 17.92 6.85
C GLU A 158 20.00 17.80 5.55
N ILE A 159 19.49 17.08 4.55
CA ILE A 159 20.13 16.92 3.24
C ILE A 159 19.98 18.18 2.38
N LEU A 160 18.82 18.84 2.46
CA LEU A 160 18.45 20.00 1.67
C LEU A 160 18.77 21.34 2.38
N ASP A 161 19.38 21.30 3.56
CA ASP A 161 19.83 22.49 4.27
C ASP A 161 20.99 23.17 3.51
N PRO A 162 20.83 24.40 3.00
CA PRO A 162 21.89 25.10 2.27
C PRO A 162 23.19 25.25 3.07
N SER A 163 23.12 25.33 4.40
CA SER A 163 24.30 25.47 5.26
C SER A 163 25.15 24.19 5.31
N LYS A 164 24.55 23.03 5.03
CA LYS A 164 25.19 21.71 5.01
C LYS A 164 25.46 21.22 3.58
N ALA A 165 24.58 21.57 2.65
CA ALA A 165 24.63 21.12 1.28
C ALA A 165 25.64 21.90 0.43
N LEU A 166 25.77 23.21 0.65
CA LEU A 166 26.67 24.10 -0.09
C LEU A 166 28.04 24.22 0.59
N SER A 167 29.11 24.34 -0.20
CA SER A 167 30.43 24.71 0.33
C SER A 167 30.43 26.13 0.91
N LEU A 168 31.41 26.45 1.75
CA LEU A 168 31.58 27.81 2.26
C LEU A 168 31.76 28.83 1.13
N GLU A 169 32.41 28.47 0.01
CA GLU A 169 32.50 29.35 -1.16
C GLU A 169 31.14 29.58 -1.81
N ASP A 170 30.36 28.52 -2.02
CA ASP A 170 29.04 28.61 -2.66
C ASP A 170 28.04 29.41 -1.81
N GLN A 171 28.11 29.28 -0.49
CA GLN A 171 27.34 30.09 0.44
C GLN A 171 27.72 31.58 0.35
N LYS A 172 29.03 31.89 0.33
CA LYS A 172 29.53 33.28 0.18
C LYS A 172 29.17 33.88 -1.18
N ALA A 173 29.14 33.05 -2.22
CA ALA A 173 28.72 33.44 -3.56
C ALA A 173 27.19 33.61 -3.70
N GLY A 174 26.41 33.35 -2.64
CA GLY A 174 24.96 33.49 -2.67
C GLY A 174 24.28 32.50 -3.60
N LYS A 175 24.88 31.32 -3.83
CA LYS A 175 24.28 30.31 -4.69
C LYS A 175 22.98 29.78 -4.08
N ILE A 176 22.02 29.54 -4.97
CA ILE A 176 20.73 28.94 -4.64
C ILE A 176 20.88 27.43 -4.76
N LEU A 177 20.54 26.73 -3.68
CA LEU A 177 20.45 25.27 -3.69
C LEU A 177 19.24 24.83 -4.51
N SER A 178 19.45 23.91 -5.44
CA SER A 178 18.40 23.29 -6.24
C SER A 178 18.62 21.78 -6.32
N THR A 179 17.58 21.05 -6.70
CA THR A 179 17.63 19.60 -6.88
C THR A 179 16.88 19.22 -8.15
N ASP A 180 17.20 18.04 -8.67
CA ASP A 180 16.58 17.48 -9.86
C ASP A 180 15.32 16.71 -9.48
N HIS A 181 14.18 17.04 -10.12
CA HIS A 181 12.91 16.34 -9.89
C HIS A 181 13.01 14.83 -10.10
N ARG A 182 13.87 14.37 -11.01
CA ARG A 182 14.09 12.93 -11.25
C ARG A 182 14.57 12.20 -9.99
N LYS A 183 15.30 12.87 -9.09
CA LYS A 183 15.72 12.28 -7.81
C LYS A 183 14.54 12.00 -6.88
N PHE A 184 13.53 12.87 -6.84
CA PHE A 184 12.31 12.60 -6.07
C PHE A 184 11.47 11.48 -6.69
N ILE A 185 11.47 11.37 -8.01
CA ILE A 185 10.81 10.24 -8.70
C ILE A 185 11.51 8.93 -8.33
N ASP A 186 12.84 8.92 -8.31
CA ASP A 186 13.61 7.75 -7.88
C ASP A 186 13.33 7.40 -6.41
N LEU A 187 13.34 8.38 -5.50
CA LEU A 187 12.94 8.18 -4.10
C LEU A 187 11.53 7.59 -3.98
N TYR A 188 10.56 8.13 -4.72
CA TYR A 188 9.18 7.63 -4.71
C TYR A 188 9.10 6.18 -5.18
N LYS A 189 9.80 5.83 -6.26
CA LYS A 189 9.86 4.44 -6.75
C LYS A 189 10.51 3.51 -5.74
N SER A 190 11.62 3.91 -5.13
CA SER A 190 12.30 3.12 -4.11
C SER A 190 11.39 2.88 -2.89
N GLU A 191 10.62 3.89 -2.47
CA GLU A 191 9.67 3.76 -1.35
C GLU A 191 8.50 2.81 -1.70
N LEU A 192 7.96 2.89 -2.91
CA LEU A 192 6.97 1.92 -3.39
C LEU A 192 7.53 0.49 -3.38
N GLY A 193 8.76 0.31 -3.86
CA GLY A 193 9.46 -0.98 -3.84
C GLY A 193 9.66 -1.53 -2.43
N LYS A 194 10.15 -0.69 -1.49
CA LYS A 194 10.29 -1.04 -0.07
C LYS A 194 8.95 -1.43 0.55
N THR A 195 7.89 -0.69 0.24
CA THR A 195 6.57 -0.96 0.79
C THR A 195 5.96 -2.25 0.26
N ILE A 196 6.21 -2.62 -1.01
CA ILE A 196 5.84 -3.95 -1.54
C ILE A 196 6.47 -5.06 -0.69
N ILE A 197 7.76 -4.94 -0.37
CA ILE A 197 8.47 -5.95 0.44
C ILE A 197 7.96 -5.92 1.87
N ASN A 198 7.71 -4.75 2.46
CA ASN A 198 7.10 -4.62 3.78
C ASN A 198 5.74 -5.33 3.85
N ALA A 199 4.93 -5.24 2.81
CA ALA A 199 3.63 -5.91 2.75
C ALA A 199 3.77 -7.44 2.78
N PHE A 200 4.64 -8.00 1.93
CA PHE A 200 4.90 -9.44 1.92
C PHE A 200 5.60 -9.94 3.18
N THR A 201 6.63 -9.23 3.65
CA THR A 201 7.35 -9.57 4.88
C THR A 201 6.44 -9.49 6.10
N SER A 202 5.50 -8.55 6.15
CA SER A 202 4.51 -8.52 7.23
C SER A 202 3.61 -9.74 7.23
N TYR A 203 3.24 -10.28 6.07
CA TYR A 203 2.49 -11.54 5.99
C TYR A 203 3.35 -12.69 6.51
N CYS A 204 4.55 -12.84 5.96
CA CYS A 204 5.48 -13.92 6.31
C CYS A 204 5.91 -13.89 7.78
N LEU A 205 6.02 -12.70 8.36
CA LEU A 205 6.34 -12.52 9.76
C LEU A 205 5.24 -13.09 10.68
N ASP A 206 3.98 -13.09 10.25
CA ASP A 206 2.85 -13.64 11.03
C ASP A 206 2.61 -15.14 10.76
N THR A 207 3.30 -15.73 9.78
CA THR A 207 3.17 -17.16 9.44
C THR A 207 3.83 -18.07 10.47
N GLU A 208 3.25 -19.24 10.69
CA GLU A 208 3.89 -20.27 11.51
C GLU A 208 5.17 -20.76 10.81
N ASP A 209 6.22 -21.02 11.59
CA ASP A 209 7.54 -21.39 11.06
C ASP A 209 7.50 -22.64 10.17
N THR A 210 6.65 -23.60 10.52
CA THR A 210 6.47 -24.88 9.84
C THR A 210 5.49 -24.80 8.66
N SER A 211 4.54 -23.87 8.66
CA SER A 211 3.49 -23.79 7.63
C SER A 211 4.00 -23.30 6.27
N CYS A 212 5.17 -22.66 6.24
CA CYS A 212 5.79 -22.08 5.04
C CYS A 212 7.05 -22.83 4.55
N GLN A 213 7.20 -24.11 4.91
CA GLN A 213 8.23 -24.96 4.33
C GLN A 213 7.80 -25.48 2.94
N LYS A 214 8.74 -26.03 2.15
CA LYS A 214 8.44 -26.55 0.81
C LYS A 214 7.31 -27.60 0.87
N GLY A 215 6.16 -27.30 0.27
CA GLY A 215 4.95 -28.13 0.31
C GLY A 215 3.90 -27.69 1.34
N GLY A 216 4.18 -26.66 2.14
CA GLY A 216 3.24 -26.04 3.07
C GLY A 216 2.31 -25.02 2.42
N THR A 217 1.29 -24.57 3.16
CA THR A 217 0.22 -23.70 2.64
C THR A 217 0.40 -22.22 2.96
N CYS A 218 1.32 -21.87 3.88
CA CYS A 218 1.53 -20.49 4.34
C CYS A 218 0.29 -19.79 4.91
N ILE A 219 -0.66 -20.53 5.46
CA ILE A 219 -1.89 -20.01 6.05
C ILE A 219 -1.61 -19.35 7.40
N LEU A 220 -2.19 -18.16 7.60
CA LEU A 220 -2.23 -17.41 8.85
C LEU A 220 -3.41 -17.85 9.71
N SER A 221 -3.21 -17.90 11.03
CA SER A 221 -4.33 -18.07 11.95
C SER A 221 -5.26 -16.85 11.94
N ASP A 222 -6.58 -17.06 12.04
CA ASP A 222 -7.58 -16.00 12.26
C ASP A 222 -7.52 -15.42 13.69
N VAL A 223 -6.92 -16.15 14.63
CA VAL A 223 -6.71 -15.72 16.02
C VAL A 223 -5.50 -14.79 16.14
N GLN A 224 -5.73 -13.58 16.67
CA GLN A 224 -4.69 -12.56 16.80
C GLN A 224 -3.52 -12.96 17.70
N SER A 225 -3.78 -13.57 18.86
CA SER A 225 -2.72 -13.98 19.78
C SER A 225 -1.77 -15.00 19.15
N THR A 226 -2.30 -15.96 18.38
CA THR A 226 -1.50 -16.94 17.63
C THR A 226 -0.58 -16.25 16.62
N ARG A 227 -1.09 -15.25 15.89
CA ARG A 227 -0.24 -14.46 14.97
C ARG A 227 0.84 -13.67 15.70
N GLU A 228 0.52 -13.10 16.86
CA GLU A 228 1.50 -12.38 17.68
C GLU A 228 2.60 -13.30 18.21
N ASP A 229 2.26 -14.51 18.62
CA ASP A 229 3.23 -15.54 19.02
C ASP A 229 4.10 -15.98 17.85
N ASN A 230 3.52 -16.21 16.67
CA ASN A 230 4.27 -16.53 15.45
C ASN A 230 5.25 -15.41 15.08
N ARG A 231 4.78 -14.16 15.12
CA ARG A 231 5.62 -12.97 14.91
C ARG A 231 6.79 -12.93 15.88
N LYS A 232 6.55 -13.17 17.17
CA LYS A 232 7.60 -13.20 18.19
C LYS A 232 8.62 -14.30 17.90
N LYS A 233 8.17 -15.53 17.62
CA LYS A 233 9.05 -16.66 17.26
C LYS A 233 9.89 -16.36 16.02
N ASN A 234 9.28 -15.79 14.98
CA ASN A 234 9.98 -15.44 13.75
C ASN A 234 11.03 -14.33 13.98
N LEU A 235 10.78 -13.36 14.87
CA LEU A 235 11.78 -12.35 15.26
C LEU A 235 12.91 -12.95 16.10
N GLU A 236 12.59 -13.85 17.03
CA GLU A 236 13.59 -14.55 17.85
C GLU A 236 14.51 -15.43 16.99
N ASN A 237 13.97 -16.06 15.93
CA ASN A 237 14.75 -16.84 14.97
C ASN A 237 15.78 -16.01 14.18
N LEU A 238 15.58 -14.69 14.05
CA LEU A 238 16.57 -13.80 13.43
C LEU A 238 17.75 -13.44 14.35
N LYS A 239 17.62 -13.74 15.64
CA LYS A 239 18.60 -13.43 16.68
C LYS A 239 19.29 -14.68 17.21
N SER A 240 18.95 -15.85 16.67
CA SER A 240 19.45 -17.13 17.15
C SER A 240 20.67 -17.61 16.36
N ASN A 241 21.40 -18.57 16.93
CA ASN A 241 22.50 -19.24 16.23
C ASN A 241 22.03 -20.04 14.99
N SER A 242 20.72 -20.26 14.83
CA SER A 242 20.15 -20.91 13.66
C SER A 242 19.89 -19.94 12.50
N LEU A 243 20.11 -18.62 12.67
CA LEU A 243 20.11 -17.67 11.57
C LEU A 243 21.11 -18.12 10.48
N ASP A 244 20.61 -18.18 9.26
CA ASP A 244 21.38 -18.53 8.08
C ASP A 244 21.20 -17.44 7.03
N LEU A 245 22.26 -16.69 6.75
CA LEU A 245 22.26 -15.63 5.76
C LEU A 245 22.68 -16.14 4.37
N ASP A 246 22.82 -17.44 4.14
CA ASP A 246 22.99 -17.98 2.79
C ASP A 246 21.72 -17.72 1.96
N SER A 247 21.88 -17.06 0.82
CA SER A 247 20.83 -16.84 -0.19
C SER A 247 20.17 -18.12 -0.71
N LYS A 248 20.82 -19.28 -0.55
CA LYS A 248 20.30 -20.61 -0.91
C LYS A 248 19.96 -21.47 0.31
N GLY A 249 20.12 -20.92 1.52
CA GLY A 249 19.88 -21.60 2.77
C GLY A 249 18.39 -21.86 3.04
N PRO A 250 18.06 -22.69 4.04
CA PRO A 250 16.68 -23.03 4.40
C PRO A 250 15.83 -21.79 4.74
N GLN A 251 16.41 -20.76 5.37
CA GLN A 251 15.69 -19.54 5.73
C GLN A 251 15.34 -18.69 4.50
N ALA A 252 16.30 -18.51 3.58
CA ALA A 252 16.05 -17.85 2.31
C ALA A 252 14.99 -18.60 1.49
N ALA A 253 15.05 -19.94 1.46
CA ALA A 253 14.08 -20.78 0.77
C ALA A 253 12.68 -20.65 1.38
N LYS A 254 12.54 -20.71 2.71
CA LYS A 254 11.27 -20.50 3.42
C LYS A 254 10.67 -19.13 3.10
N TRP A 255 11.49 -18.09 3.15
CA TRP A 255 11.02 -16.74 2.90
C TRP A 255 10.57 -16.53 1.46
N ASN A 256 11.39 -16.95 0.49
CA ASN A 256 11.03 -16.93 -0.93
C ASN A 256 9.75 -17.73 -1.19
N TYR A 257 9.59 -18.88 -0.53
CA TYR A 257 8.38 -19.69 -0.62
C TYR A 257 7.16 -18.95 -0.08
N CYS A 258 7.27 -18.32 1.09
CA CYS A 258 6.17 -17.52 1.64
C CYS A 258 5.73 -16.40 0.69
N ILE A 259 6.67 -15.56 0.23
CA ILE A 259 6.32 -14.45 -0.65
C ILE A 259 5.68 -14.94 -1.95
N THR A 260 6.23 -15.99 -2.56
CA THR A 260 5.71 -16.52 -3.83
C THR A 260 4.35 -17.23 -3.67
N ASN A 261 3.94 -17.59 -2.44
CA ASN A 261 2.63 -18.19 -2.18
C ASN A 261 1.55 -17.19 -1.82
N VAL A 262 1.88 -16.00 -1.30
CA VAL A 262 0.86 -14.99 -0.97
C VAL A 262 -0.09 -14.72 -2.16
N PRO A 263 0.36 -14.50 -3.41
CA PRO A 263 -0.55 -14.32 -4.53
C PRO A 263 -1.41 -15.56 -4.81
N LYS A 264 -0.86 -16.77 -4.64
CA LYS A 264 -1.60 -18.02 -4.81
C LYS A 264 -2.69 -18.19 -3.76
N ILE A 265 -2.45 -17.73 -2.53
CA ILE A 265 -3.44 -17.76 -1.45
C ILE A 265 -4.60 -16.79 -1.75
N CYS A 266 -4.32 -15.65 -2.38
CA CYS A 266 -5.39 -14.77 -2.87
C CYS A 266 -6.21 -15.43 -3.99
N ASP A 267 -5.51 -16.08 -4.93
CA ASP A 267 -6.14 -16.73 -6.09
C ASP A 267 -6.86 -18.03 -5.75
N SER A 268 -6.44 -18.74 -4.69
CA SER A 268 -6.99 -20.05 -4.34
C SER A 268 -8.44 -19.94 -3.90
N GLN A 269 -9.26 -20.88 -4.37
CA GLN A 269 -10.50 -21.21 -3.69
C GLN A 269 -10.14 -21.97 -2.41
N PRO A 270 -10.84 -21.74 -1.28
CA PRO A 270 -10.63 -22.53 -0.08
C PRO A 270 -10.84 -24.01 -0.45
N THR A 271 -9.79 -24.82 -0.38
CA THR A 271 -9.87 -26.24 -0.67
C THR A 271 -10.04 -26.97 0.64
N MET A 272 -11.07 -27.82 0.75
CA MET A 272 -11.37 -28.63 1.95
C MET A 272 -10.31 -29.69 2.34
N SER A 273 -9.06 -29.52 1.91
CA SER A 273 -7.93 -30.40 2.20
C SER A 273 -6.85 -29.64 2.96
N SER A 274 -7.25 -28.83 3.95
CA SER A 274 -6.32 -28.27 4.90
C SER A 274 -5.81 -29.38 5.85
N PRO A 275 -4.52 -29.38 6.23
CA PRO A 275 -4.03 -30.24 7.31
C PRO A 275 -4.89 -30.05 8.57
N ALA A 276 -4.99 -31.10 9.40
CA ALA A 276 -5.93 -31.23 10.53
C ALA A 276 -5.92 -30.10 11.59
N THR A 277 -5.01 -29.14 11.49
CA THR A 277 -4.85 -27.98 12.38
C THR A 277 -5.33 -26.65 11.78
N GLN A 278 -5.69 -26.61 10.49
CA GLN A 278 -6.10 -25.38 9.80
C GLN A 278 -7.63 -25.33 9.65
N THR A 279 -8.23 -24.21 10.05
CA THR A 279 -9.68 -24.00 9.99
C THR A 279 -10.09 -23.21 8.73
N GLU A 280 -11.35 -23.34 8.32
CA GLU A 280 -11.95 -22.51 7.25
C GLU A 280 -11.80 -21.00 7.52
N LYS A 281 -11.80 -20.61 8.80
CA LYS A 281 -11.58 -19.23 9.22
C LYS A 281 -10.14 -18.76 8.97
N ASP A 282 -9.16 -19.63 9.21
CA ASP A 282 -7.74 -19.34 8.93
C ASP A 282 -7.52 -19.15 7.44
N GLU A 283 -8.09 -20.02 6.60
CA GLU A 283 -8.04 -19.89 5.14
C GLU A 283 -8.68 -18.58 4.66
N THR A 284 -9.88 -18.27 5.17
CA THR A 284 -10.60 -17.04 4.83
C THR A 284 -9.81 -15.80 5.25
N TYR A 285 -9.27 -15.78 6.47
CA TYR A 285 -8.43 -14.68 6.95
C TYR A 285 -7.17 -14.52 6.09
N SER A 286 -6.51 -15.63 5.78
CA SER A 286 -5.30 -15.67 4.95
C SER A 286 -5.54 -15.15 3.55
N LYS A 287 -6.63 -15.58 2.91
CA LYS A 287 -7.05 -15.11 1.58
C LYS A 287 -7.29 -13.61 1.57
N ARG A 288 -8.02 -13.08 2.56
CA ARG A 288 -8.28 -11.63 2.68
C ARG A 288 -6.99 -10.83 2.84
N ARG A 289 -6.11 -11.25 3.75
CA ARG A 289 -4.79 -10.62 3.94
C ARG A 289 -3.93 -10.68 2.69
N ALA A 290 -3.91 -11.82 2.00
CA ALA A 290 -3.17 -12.00 0.77
C ALA A 290 -3.69 -11.09 -0.36
N CYS A 291 -5.01 -11.01 -0.54
CA CYS A 291 -5.60 -10.18 -1.58
C CYS A 291 -5.39 -8.68 -1.36
N LEU A 292 -5.36 -8.20 -0.11
CA LEU A 292 -4.95 -6.82 0.16
C LEU A 292 -3.52 -6.53 -0.29
N ILE A 293 -2.61 -7.47 -0.08
CA ILE A 293 -1.21 -7.32 -0.49
C ILE A 293 -1.13 -7.32 -2.02
N VAL A 294 -1.86 -8.22 -2.68
CA VAL A 294 -1.92 -8.30 -4.16
C VAL A 294 -2.48 -7.01 -4.77
N ASP A 295 -3.60 -6.49 -4.25
CA ASP A 295 -4.21 -5.22 -4.71
C ASP A 295 -3.24 -4.05 -4.53
N TYR A 296 -2.58 -3.98 -3.36
CA TYR A 296 -1.54 -2.99 -3.11
C TYR A 296 -0.38 -3.10 -4.10
N VAL A 297 0.11 -4.32 -4.39
CA VAL A 297 1.21 -4.54 -5.34
C VAL A 297 0.81 -4.10 -6.74
N LYS A 298 -0.42 -4.39 -7.20
CA LYS A 298 -0.93 -3.93 -8.49
C LYS A 298 -0.97 -2.41 -8.58
N ALA A 299 -1.48 -1.75 -7.53
CA ALA A 299 -1.51 -0.29 -7.45
C ALA A 299 -0.09 0.32 -7.45
N ALA A 300 0.83 -0.23 -6.63
CA ALA A 300 2.20 0.23 -6.55
C ALA A 300 2.95 0.07 -7.88
N ARG A 301 2.76 -1.06 -8.59
CA ARG A 301 3.33 -1.29 -9.93
C ARG A 301 2.89 -0.23 -10.92
N LYS A 302 1.59 0.06 -10.97
CA LYS A 302 1.07 1.11 -11.85
C LYS A 302 1.69 2.46 -11.53
N ASN A 303 1.80 2.80 -10.25
CA ASN A 303 2.42 4.05 -9.82
C ASN A 303 3.90 4.12 -10.20
N ILE A 304 4.63 3.00 -10.16
CA ILE A 304 6.00 2.91 -10.66
C ILE A 304 6.04 3.15 -12.18
N MET A 305 5.14 2.55 -12.96
CA MET A 305 5.08 2.77 -14.42
C MET A 305 4.75 4.24 -14.76
N VAL A 306 3.86 4.89 -14.00
CA VAL A 306 3.56 6.32 -14.17
C VAL A 306 4.77 7.17 -13.81
N ALA A 307 5.46 6.84 -12.72
CA ALA A 307 6.70 7.50 -12.30
C ALA A 307 7.80 7.36 -13.37
N ASP A 308 7.92 6.19 -14.01
CA ASP A 308 8.86 5.98 -15.13
C ASP A 308 8.54 6.90 -16.32
N LYS A 309 7.26 7.01 -16.72
CA LYS A 309 6.84 7.94 -17.77
C LYS A 309 7.13 9.40 -17.41
N GLN A 310 6.94 9.77 -16.14
CA GLN A 310 7.30 11.12 -15.66
C GLN A 310 8.81 11.35 -15.73
N LYS A 311 9.62 10.35 -15.38
CA LYS A 311 11.08 10.42 -15.48
C LYS A 311 11.53 10.57 -16.94
N GLU A 312 10.97 9.78 -17.85
CA GLU A 312 11.22 9.85 -19.29
C GLU A 312 10.91 11.25 -19.84
N PHE A 313 9.78 11.85 -19.44
CA PHE A 313 9.43 13.21 -19.80
C PHE A 313 10.50 14.24 -19.37
N TYR A 314 11.01 14.13 -18.14
CA TYR A 314 12.10 15.02 -17.67
C TYR A 314 13.42 14.74 -18.40
N ASP A 315 13.72 13.49 -18.74
CA ASP A 315 14.90 13.13 -19.53
C ASP A 315 14.83 13.71 -20.95
N GLU A 316 13.66 13.67 -21.59
CA GLU A 316 13.41 14.29 -22.90
C GLU A 316 13.49 15.82 -22.83
N MET A 317 12.92 16.43 -21.80
CA MET A 317 13.02 17.88 -21.58
C MET A 317 14.49 18.32 -21.45
N ASN A 318 15.31 17.56 -20.73
CA ASN A 318 16.75 17.84 -20.60
C ASN A 318 17.50 17.69 -21.93
N LYS A 319 17.14 16.70 -22.76
CA LYS A 319 17.72 16.53 -24.10
C LYS A 319 17.35 17.67 -25.05
N THR A 320 16.13 18.20 -24.94
CA THR A 320 15.58 19.21 -25.85
C THR A 320 16.01 20.63 -25.46
N ASN A 321 16.18 20.90 -24.16
CA ASN A 321 16.72 22.17 -23.64
C ASN A 321 18.26 22.24 -23.66
N GLY A 322 18.94 21.13 -23.99
CA GLY A 322 20.39 21.04 -24.13
C GLY A 322 21.01 21.90 -25.24
N ALA A 323 20.21 22.61 -26.04
CA ALA A 323 20.67 23.55 -27.06
C ALA A 323 20.68 25.04 -26.62
N GLY A 324 20.30 25.40 -25.39
CA GLY A 324 20.34 26.82 -24.99
C GLY A 324 20.00 27.24 -23.56
N GLY A 325 19.63 26.32 -22.66
CA GLY A 325 19.29 26.66 -21.27
C GLY A 325 20.40 26.34 -20.28
N GLY A 326 21.47 27.13 -20.23
CA GLY A 326 22.47 26.98 -19.16
C GLY A 326 21.79 27.15 -17.80
N ILE A 327 22.01 26.21 -16.87
CA ILE A 327 21.64 26.40 -15.46
C ILE A 327 22.28 27.72 -15.03
N ALA A 328 21.47 28.64 -14.49
CA ALA A 328 21.97 29.94 -14.10
C ALA A 328 23.18 29.77 -13.16
N GLN A 329 24.26 30.53 -13.39
CA GLN A 329 25.55 30.34 -12.69
C GLN A 329 25.44 30.47 -11.15
N ASN A 330 24.35 31.05 -10.67
CA ASN A 330 24.01 31.18 -9.26
C ASN A 330 23.21 29.99 -8.69
N VAL A 331 23.09 28.87 -9.40
CA VAL A 331 22.39 27.67 -8.93
C VAL A 331 23.39 26.54 -8.70
N HIS A 332 23.37 25.99 -7.49
CA HIS A 332 24.05 24.73 -7.17
C HIS A 332 23.02 23.61 -7.19
N VAL A 333 23.12 22.69 -8.16
CA VAL A 333 22.27 21.50 -8.19
C VAL A 333 22.94 20.42 -7.36
N ILE A 334 22.20 19.82 -6.42
CA ILE A 334 22.64 18.62 -5.72
C ILE A 334 22.75 17.48 -6.73
N THR A 335 23.97 17.22 -7.19
CA THR A 335 24.27 16.08 -8.08
C THR A 335 24.91 14.91 -7.34
N ASP A 336 25.28 15.10 -6.06
CA ASP A 336 25.89 14.03 -5.25
C ASP A 336 24.88 12.91 -5.04
N GLU A 337 25.11 11.81 -5.75
CA GLU A 337 24.29 10.61 -5.70
C GLU A 337 24.21 10.03 -4.29
N ASN A 338 25.17 10.31 -3.41
CA ASN A 338 25.16 9.81 -2.04
C ASN A 338 24.32 10.68 -1.09
N LYS A 339 24.11 11.97 -1.40
CA LYS A 339 23.38 12.89 -0.50
C LYS A 339 21.87 12.74 -0.61
N LEU A 340 21.35 12.64 -1.84
CA LEU A 340 19.92 12.47 -2.10
C LEU A 340 19.64 11.10 -2.75
N SER A 341 20.12 10.03 -2.10
CA SER A 341 19.80 8.65 -2.46
C SER A 341 18.64 8.09 -1.64
N ALA A 342 18.03 7.03 -2.16
CA ALA A 342 17.07 6.22 -1.42
C ALA A 342 17.63 5.68 -0.08
N ASP A 343 18.94 5.48 0.02
CA ASP A 343 19.57 5.02 1.25
C ASP A 343 19.69 6.12 2.29
N ALA A 344 20.17 7.29 1.87
CA ALA A 344 20.31 8.42 2.77
C ALA A 344 18.94 8.82 3.35
N VAL A 345 17.91 8.84 2.50
CA VAL A 345 16.58 9.32 2.85
C VAL A 345 15.70 8.23 3.47
N LEU A 346 15.56 7.08 2.81
CA LEU A 346 14.54 6.07 3.14
C LEU A 346 15.08 4.92 3.98
N SER A 347 16.35 4.93 4.39
CA SER A 347 16.85 3.93 5.35
C SER A 347 16.25 4.20 6.73
N ILE A 348 15.74 3.16 7.37
CA ILE A 348 15.18 3.22 8.72
C ILE A 348 15.51 1.92 9.44
N THR A 349 15.95 2.03 10.69
CA THR A 349 16.19 0.86 11.56
C THR A 349 15.04 0.65 12.54
N SER A 350 14.95 -0.53 13.15
CA SER A 350 13.99 -0.76 14.22
C SER A 350 14.13 0.26 15.35
N LYS A 351 15.37 0.68 15.65
CA LYS A 351 15.64 1.67 16.70
C LYS A 351 15.17 3.06 16.32
N ASP A 352 15.29 3.45 15.06
CA ASP A 352 14.75 4.71 14.56
C ASP A 352 13.23 4.76 14.71
N VAL A 353 12.53 3.64 14.42
CA VAL A 353 11.07 3.53 14.62
C VAL A 353 10.73 3.68 16.09
N GLU A 354 11.42 2.95 16.98
CA GLU A 354 11.18 3.02 18.42
C GLU A 354 11.35 4.45 18.94
N ASN A 355 12.46 5.12 18.59
CA ASN A 355 12.75 6.47 19.03
C ASN A 355 11.73 7.47 18.47
N SER A 356 11.41 7.38 17.17
CA SER A 356 10.45 8.27 16.51
C SER A 356 9.06 8.19 17.15
N LEU A 357 8.62 6.99 17.53
CA LEU A 357 7.33 6.80 18.19
C LEU A 357 7.39 7.16 19.67
N LYS A 358 8.45 6.78 20.38
CA LYS A 358 8.63 7.09 21.80
C LYS A 358 8.63 8.60 22.04
N ASP A 359 9.29 9.36 21.18
CA ASP A 359 9.43 10.81 21.32
C ASP A 359 8.27 11.59 20.68
N SER A 360 7.38 10.89 19.94
CA SER A 360 6.21 11.51 19.32
C SER A 360 5.16 11.91 20.35
N LYS A 361 4.87 13.21 20.42
CA LYS A 361 3.80 13.77 21.26
C LYS A 361 2.44 13.19 20.90
N GLU A 362 2.17 13.04 19.60
CA GLU A 362 0.92 12.50 19.08
C GLU A 362 0.72 11.04 19.50
N TYR A 363 1.78 10.22 19.43
CA TYR A 363 1.71 8.82 19.83
C TYR A 363 1.57 8.65 21.36
N GLN A 364 2.27 9.46 22.15
CA GLN A 364 2.12 9.42 23.61
C GLN A 364 0.74 9.93 24.05
N LEU A 365 0.18 10.90 23.33
CA LEU A 365 -1.17 11.38 23.58
C LEU A 365 -2.20 10.27 23.31
N SER A 366 -2.12 9.58 22.17
CA SER A 366 -3.08 8.52 21.83
C SER A 366 -3.05 7.35 22.83
N LYS A 367 -1.87 7.01 23.38
CA LYS A 367 -1.74 6.05 24.49
C LYS A 367 -2.50 6.50 25.75
N LYS A 368 -2.28 7.74 26.18
CA LYS A 368 -2.99 8.31 27.35
C LYS A 368 -4.49 8.39 27.12
N GLU A 369 -4.92 8.76 25.91
CA GLU A 369 -6.32 8.85 25.55
C GLU A 369 -7.02 7.49 25.56
N VAL A 370 -6.37 6.42 25.07
CA VAL A 370 -6.96 5.08 25.11
C VAL A 370 -6.98 4.51 26.53
N GLU A 371 -5.99 4.84 27.38
CA GLU A 371 -5.99 4.47 28.80
C GLU A 371 -7.08 5.20 29.61
N ALA A 372 -7.43 6.43 29.23
CA ALA A 372 -8.56 7.15 29.82
C ALA A 372 -9.92 6.57 29.39
N CYS A 373 -9.97 5.89 28.25
CA CYS A 373 -11.16 5.24 27.73
C CYS A 373 -11.38 3.83 28.32
N TYR A 374 -10.32 3.01 28.45
CA TYR A 374 -10.43 1.58 28.77
C TYR A 374 -9.39 1.11 29.80
N ASP A 375 -9.83 0.37 30.82
CA ASP A 375 -8.97 -0.27 31.81
C ASP A 375 -8.73 -1.75 31.46
N ASP A 376 -7.46 -2.07 31.26
CA ASP A 376 -6.98 -3.41 30.93
C ASP A 376 -7.11 -4.41 32.08
N LYS A 377 -6.98 -3.94 33.33
CA LYS A 377 -7.00 -4.80 34.51
C LYS A 377 -8.41 -5.29 34.80
N THR A 378 -9.38 -4.39 34.69
CA THR A 378 -10.79 -4.70 34.93
C THR A 378 -11.52 -5.12 33.66
N GLN A 379 -10.90 -4.95 32.49
CA GLN A 379 -11.48 -5.15 31.17
C GLN A 379 -12.82 -4.41 31.00
N LYS A 380 -12.80 -3.11 31.37
CA LYS A 380 -13.99 -2.25 31.36
C LYS A 380 -13.72 -0.93 30.67
N ILE A 381 -14.75 -0.45 29.98
CA ILE A 381 -14.82 0.92 29.49
C ILE A 381 -15.01 1.85 30.71
N LEU A 382 -14.09 2.79 30.88
CA LEU A 382 -14.09 3.78 31.96
C LEU A 382 -14.92 5.02 31.59
N ASN A 383 -14.77 5.48 30.35
CA ASN A 383 -15.40 6.70 29.87
C ASN A 383 -15.81 6.54 28.39
N THR A 384 -17.12 6.43 28.15
CA THR A 384 -17.69 6.25 26.81
C THR A 384 -17.40 7.43 25.89
N ASP A 385 -17.37 8.67 26.38
CA ASP A 385 -17.08 9.84 25.53
C ASP A 385 -15.61 9.88 25.12
N ALA A 386 -14.69 9.49 26.01
CA ALA A 386 -13.28 9.34 25.65
C ALA A 386 -13.05 8.26 24.59
N CYS A 387 -13.88 7.20 24.60
CA CYS A 387 -13.79 6.09 23.64
C CYS A 387 -14.27 6.42 22.23
N LYS A 388 -15.10 7.47 22.04
CA LYS A 388 -15.61 7.86 20.71
C LYS A 388 -14.51 8.19 19.70
N LYS A 389 -13.32 8.59 20.16
CA LYS A 389 -12.13 8.80 19.30
C LYS A 389 -11.58 7.52 18.67
N PHE A 390 -11.91 6.36 19.22
CA PHE A 390 -11.35 5.06 18.87
C PHE A 390 -12.39 4.09 18.30
N LEU A 391 -13.65 4.25 18.72
CA LEU A 391 -14.76 3.40 18.34
C LEU A 391 -15.90 4.25 17.78
N ASN A 392 -16.24 4.04 16.51
CA ASN A 392 -17.30 4.75 15.82
C ASN A 392 -18.68 4.32 16.34
N THR A 393 -19.59 5.26 16.52
CA THR A 393 -20.99 4.98 16.92
C THR A 393 -21.99 5.17 15.77
N ASP A 394 -21.55 5.69 14.63
CA ASP A 394 -22.37 5.92 13.43
C ASP A 394 -22.27 4.69 12.50
N LYS A 395 -23.15 3.69 12.72
CA LYS A 395 -23.12 2.47 11.89
C LYS A 395 -23.65 2.74 10.50
N ASP A 396 -24.60 3.65 10.35
CA ASP A 396 -25.22 3.96 9.07
C ASP A 396 -24.19 4.59 8.12
N ALA A 397 -23.37 5.55 8.58
CA ALA A 397 -22.29 6.12 7.78
C ALA A 397 -21.22 5.07 7.41
N ASN A 398 -20.94 4.14 8.31
CA ASN A 398 -19.99 3.05 8.07
C ASN A 398 -20.53 2.01 7.06
N GLU A 399 -21.82 1.70 7.13
CA GLU A 399 -22.49 0.79 6.19
C GLU A 399 -22.61 1.42 4.80
N ALA A 400 -22.96 2.70 4.74
CA ALA A 400 -22.90 3.50 3.52
C ALA A 400 -21.49 3.47 2.92
N SER A 401 -20.48 3.68 3.75
CA SER A 401 -19.07 3.63 3.34
C SER A 401 -18.66 2.29 2.70
N LEU A 402 -19.03 1.18 3.35
CA LEU A 402 -18.77 -0.16 2.85
C LEU A 402 -19.55 -0.45 1.54
N THR A 403 -20.80 0.01 1.47
CA THR A 403 -21.64 -0.16 0.29
C THR A 403 -21.09 0.60 -0.91
N GLU A 404 -20.62 1.82 -0.71
CA GLU A 404 -19.98 2.59 -1.77
C GLU A 404 -18.79 1.83 -2.37
N LEU A 405 -17.89 1.37 -1.49
CA LEU A 405 -16.70 0.64 -1.89
C LEU A 405 -17.10 -0.53 -2.79
N ALA A 406 -18.00 -1.38 -2.30
CA ALA A 406 -18.42 -2.57 -3.03
C ALA A 406 -19.11 -2.22 -4.36
N MET A 407 -19.96 -1.18 -4.41
CA MET A 407 -20.56 -0.71 -5.66
C MET A 407 -19.48 -0.28 -6.67
N ARG A 408 -18.48 0.49 -6.25
CA ARG A 408 -17.35 0.88 -7.12
C ARG A 408 -16.60 -0.35 -7.63
N GLN A 409 -16.27 -1.30 -6.75
CA GLN A 409 -15.54 -2.52 -7.12
C GLN A 409 -16.33 -3.37 -8.11
N ASN A 410 -17.64 -3.49 -7.92
CA ASN A 410 -18.53 -4.21 -8.84
C ASN A 410 -18.64 -3.52 -10.20
N ILE A 411 -18.74 -2.20 -10.23
CA ILE A 411 -18.73 -1.42 -11.48
C ILE A 411 -17.41 -1.65 -12.24
N GLN A 412 -16.27 -1.61 -11.53
CA GLN A 412 -14.96 -1.87 -12.14
C GLN A 412 -14.84 -3.29 -12.69
N SER A 413 -15.39 -4.29 -11.99
CA SER A 413 -15.40 -5.68 -12.46
C SER A 413 -16.18 -5.82 -13.78
N GLU A 414 -17.34 -5.16 -13.87
CA GLU A 414 -18.13 -5.13 -15.10
C GLU A 414 -17.41 -4.37 -16.24
N GLU A 415 -16.80 -3.22 -15.94
CA GLU A 415 -16.00 -2.48 -16.93
C GLU A 415 -14.81 -3.31 -17.42
N LEU A 416 -14.10 -3.99 -16.53
CA LEU A 416 -12.99 -4.86 -16.90
C LEU A 416 -13.48 -5.97 -17.82
N LYS A 417 -14.59 -6.63 -17.48
CA LYS A 417 -15.20 -7.65 -18.33
C LYS A 417 -15.50 -7.12 -19.73
N VAL A 418 -16.15 -5.95 -19.83
CA VAL A 418 -16.47 -5.31 -21.12
C VAL A 418 -15.20 -4.94 -21.90
N GLU A 419 -14.17 -4.39 -21.24
CA GLU A 419 -12.90 -4.03 -21.89
C GLU A 419 -12.17 -5.28 -22.40
N LEU A 420 -12.14 -6.37 -21.63
CA LEU A 420 -11.55 -7.64 -22.06
C LEU A 420 -12.38 -8.36 -23.13
N ASP A 421 -13.70 -8.17 -23.15
CA ASP A 421 -14.58 -8.63 -24.24
C ASP A 421 -14.35 -7.85 -25.55
N SER A 422 -13.87 -6.60 -25.47
CA SER A 422 -13.77 -5.69 -26.62
C SER A 422 -12.59 -5.99 -27.56
N SER A 423 -11.48 -6.55 -27.06
CA SER A 423 -10.29 -6.85 -27.87
C SER A 423 -9.24 -7.71 -27.15
N ASP A 424 -8.65 -8.66 -27.87
CA ASP A 424 -7.47 -9.43 -27.42
C ASP A 424 -6.28 -8.53 -27.02
N LYS A 425 -6.15 -7.34 -27.63
CA LYS A 425 -5.12 -6.36 -27.27
C LYS A 425 -5.26 -5.88 -25.83
N LYS A 426 -6.48 -5.87 -25.28
CA LYS A 426 -6.75 -5.48 -23.89
C LYS A 426 -6.28 -6.54 -22.92
N ILE A 427 -6.37 -7.82 -23.28
CA ILE A 427 -5.76 -8.92 -22.50
C ILE A 427 -4.24 -8.76 -22.48
N VAL A 428 -3.61 -8.50 -23.63
CA VAL A 428 -2.16 -8.23 -23.70
C VAL A 428 -1.77 -7.03 -22.83
N SER A 429 -2.52 -5.93 -22.90
CA SER A 429 -2.28 -4.74 -22.07
C SER A 429 -2.40 -5.06 -20.58
N TYR A 430 -3.43 -5.81 -20.19
CA TYR A 430 -3.62 -6.26 -18.82
C TYR A 430 -2.43 -7.10 -18.34
N LEU A 431 -1.98 -8.08 -19.13
CA LEU A 431 -0.81 -8.89 -18.78
C LEU A 431 0.49 -8.07 -18.68
N LYS A 432 0.68 -7.07 -19.54
CA LYS A 432 1.82 -6.14 -19.41
C LYS A 432 1.76 -5.35 -18.11
N GLU A 433 0.59 -4.83 -17.74
CA GLU A 433 0.38 -4.11 -16.47
C GLU A 433 0.60 -5.03 -15.25
N GLU A 434 0.27 -6.31 -15.35
CA GLU A 434 0.54 -7.32 -14.31
C GLU A 434 2.02 -7.74 -14.24
N GLY A 435 2.87 -7.26 -15.16
CA GLY A 435 4.33 -7.44 -15.15
C GLY A 435 4.86 -8.59 -16.00
N TYR A 436 4.05 -9.18 -16.88
CA TYR A 436 4.52 -10.22 -17.81
C TYR A 436 5.41 -9.64 -18.91
N LYS A 437 6.46 -10.37 -19.27
CA LYS A 437 7.36 -10.01 -20.39
C LYS A 437 6.70 -10.30 -21.72
N GLU A 438 7.13 -9.60 -22.78
CA GLU A 438 6.53 -9.77 -24.11
C GLU A 438 6.63 -11.20 -24.65
N ASP A 439 7.74 -11.90 -24.38
CA ASP A 439 7.93 -13.29 -24.80
C ASP A 439 7.04 -14.26 -24.03
N GLU A 440 6.76 -13.98 -22.75
CA GLU A 440 5.79 -14.71 -21.94
C GLU A 440 4.38 -14.46 -22.46
N ILE A 441 4.01 -13.21 -22.71
CA ILE A 441 2.70 -12.83 -23.23
C ILE A 441 2.44 -13.49 -24.59
N LYS A 442 3.40 -13.50 -25.51
CA LYS A 442 3.24 -14.20 -26.80
C LYS A 442 2.91 -15.68 -26.59
N LYS A 443 3.70 -16.41 -25.79
CA LYS A 443 3.45 -17.83 -25.47
C LYS A 443 2.06 -18.08 -24.87
N ILE A 444 1.53 -17.11 -24.14
CA ILE A 444 0.22 -17.12 -23.47
C ILE A 444 -0.90 -16.85 -24.47
N THR A 445 -0.73 -15.88 -25.37
CA THR A 445 -1.77 -15.37 -26.28
C THR A 445 -1.77 -16.00 -27.67
N ASP A 446 -0.78 -16.84 -28.02
CA ASP A 446 -0.65 -17.46 -29.34
C ASP A 446 -1.75 -18.51 -29.64
N ASP A 447 -2.47 -19.01 -28.63
CA ASP A 447 -3.61 -19.93 -28.78
C ASP A 447 -4.93 -19.27 -28.33
N LYS A 448 -5.91 -19.19 -29.22
CA LYS A 448 -7.24 -18.60 -28.95
C LYS A 448 -8.01 -19.31 -27.83
N ASN A 449 -7.86 -20.63 -27.68
CA ASN A 449 -8.51 -21.37 -26.60
C ASN A 449 -7.86 -21.08 -25.24
N SER A 450 -6.53 -20.90 -25.22
CA SER A 450 -5.82 -20.40 -24.05
C SER A 450 -6.29 -18.96 -23.71
N LEU A 451 -6.45 -18.10 -24.72
CA LEU A 451 -6.82 -16.69 -24.52
C LEU A 451 -8.18 -16.50 -23.81
N GLN A 452 -9.21 -17.24 -24.21
CA GLN A 452 -10.52 -17.19 -23.55
C GLN A 452 -10.44 -17.69 -22.10
N LYS A 453 -9.68 -18.76 -21.84
CA LYS A 453 -9.46 -19.25 -20.47
C LYS A 453 -8.70 -18.26 -19.60
N ILE A 454 -7.68 -17.59 -20.15
CA ILE A 454 -6.94 -16.53 -19.45
C ILE A 454 -7.86 -15.38 -19.09
N LYS A 455 -8.73 -14.97 -20.02
CA LYS A 455 -9.74 -13.95 -19.76
C LYS A 455 -10.69 -14.36 -18.64
N ASP A 456 -11.20 -15.59 -18.67
CA ASP A 456 -12.06 -16.10 -17.60
C ASP A 456 -11.33 -16.17 -16.26
N GLN A 457 -10.04 -16.55 -16.26
CA GLN A 457 -9.17 -16.51 -15.08
C GLN A 457 -8.94 -15.08 -14.57
N ILE A 458 -8.69 -14.11 -15.44
CA ILE A 458 -8.54 -12.69 -15.06
C ILE A 458 -9.82 -12.20 -14.38
N ILE A 459 -10.98 -12.43 -14.98
CA ILE A 459 -12.28 -12.01 -14.44
C ILE A 459 -12.56 -12.69 -13.10
N ALA A 460 -12.32 -14.00 -13.01
CA ALA A 460 -12.55 -14.76 -11.77
C ALA A 460 -11.62 -14.31 -10.64
N ARG A 461 -10.32 -14.10 -10.93
CA ARG A 461 -9.34 -13.59 -9.95
C ARG A 461 -9.71 -12.19 -9.48
N TYR A 462 -10.04 -11.29 -10.41
CA TYR A 462 -10.44 -9.92 -10.08
C TYR A 462 -11.66 -9.92 -9.15
N LYS A 463 -12.69 -10.72 -9.47
CA LYS A 463 -13.89 -10.85 -8.62
C LYS A 463 -13.55 -11.39 -7.22
N SER A 464 -12.78 -12.47 -7.15
CA SER A 464 -12.34 -13.09 -5.88
C SER A 464 -11.54 -12.11 -5.01
N GLU A 465 -10.63 -11.35 -5.62
CA GLU A 465 -9.83 -10.32 -4.96
C GLU A 465 -10.73 -9.21 -4.38
N LYS A 466 -11.70 -8.71 -5.16
CA LYS A 466 -12.59 -7.64 -4.69
C LYS A 466 -13.52 -8.09 -3.58
N GLU A 467 -14.07 -9.31 -3.66
CA GLU A 467 -14.86 -9.89 -2.58
C GLU A 467 -14.05 -9.99 -1.28
N ALA A 468 -12.81 -10.48 -1.36
CA ALA A 468 -11.90 -10.57 -0.22
C ALA A 468 -11.58 -9.18 0.39
N ILE A 469 -11.38 -8.16 -0.44
CA ILE A 469 -11.15 -6.78 0.02
C ILE A 469 -12.40 -6.20 0.71
N ILE A 470 -13.59 -6.38 0.13
CA ILE A 470 -14.84 -5.91 0.72
C ILE A 470 -15.05 -6.56 2.10
N GLN A 471 -14.81 -7.87 2.21
CA GLN A 471 -14.91 -8.59 3.48
C GLN A 471 -13.89 -8.12 4.53
N GLU A 472 -12.64 -7.89 4.15
CA GLU A 472 -11.65 -7.30 5.06
C GLU A 472 -12.11 -5.93 5.57
N MET A 473 -12.62 -5.08 4.68
CA MET A 473 -13.06 -3.74 5.05
C MET A 473 -14.29 -3.79 5.95
N ALA A 474 -15.22 -4.70 5.68
CA ALA A 474 -16.35 -4.98 6.55
C ALA A 474 -15.88 -5.37 7.97
N ASP A 475 -14.92 -6.28 8.09
CA ASP A 475 -14.37 -6.70 9.38
C ASP A 475 -13.64 -5.55 10.10
N ARG A 476 -12.86 -4.73 9.37
CA ARG A 476 -12.19 -3.56 9.95
C ARG A 476 -13.18 -2.54 10.48
N ILE A 477 -14.23 -2.26 9.71
CA ILE A 477 -15.32 -1.36 10.12
C ILE A 477 -16.00 -1.95 11.35
N LYS A 478 -16.42 -3.21 11.30
CA LYS A 478 -17.10 -3.88 12.41
C LYS A 478 -16.29 -3.87 13.72
N ASN A 479 -14.98 -4.10 13.63
CA ASN A 479 -14.08 -4.12 14.79
C ASN A 479 -13.80 -2.72 15.37
N LYS A 480 -14.09 -1.66 14.61
CA LYS A 480 -13.96 -0.27 15.04
C LYS A 480 -15.30 0.46 15.16
N THR A 481 -16.41 -0.25 15.13
CA THR A 481 -17.76 0.30 15.30
C THR A 481 -18.40 -0.30 16.52
N SER A 482 -19.12 0.50 17.31
CA SER A 482 -19.92 0.01 18.42
C SER A 482 -20.97 -0.99 17.92
N ASP A 483 -21.28 -1.98 18.74
CA ASP A 483 -22.42 -2.87 18.52
C ASP A 483 -23.77 -2.19 18.78
N THR A 484 -23.79 -0.94 19.27
CA THR A 484 -25.02 -0.15 19.44
C THR A 484 -24.98 1.15 18.64
N GLU A 485 -26.08 1.49 17.98
CA GLU A 485 -26.17 2.73 17.18
C GLU A 485 -26.18 3.96 18.08
N GLY A 486 -25.40 4.98 17.71
CA GLY A 486 -25.35 6.28 18.37
C GLY A 486 -24.71 6.31 19.77
N LYS A 487 -24.29 5.17 20.32
CA LYS A 487 -23.67 5.10 21.66
C LYS A 487 -22.70 3.91 21.78
N ILE A 488 -21.73 4.05 22.67
CA ILE A 488 -20.84 2.95 23.08
C ILE A 488 -21.50 2.19 24.24
N ASP A 489 -21.61 0.88 24.13
CA ASP A 489 -22.11 -0.01 25.18
C ASP A 489 -20.94 -0.67 25.91
N ALA A 490 -20.82 -0.39 27.20
CA ALA A 490 -19.69 -0.84 28.02
C ALA A 490 -19.55 -2.37 28.11
N ASN A 491 -20.61 -3.14 27.89
CA ASN A 491 -20.58 -4.60 27.98
C ASN A 491 -20.24 -5.22 26.62
N SER A 492 -20.90 -4.80 25.54
CA SER A 492 -20.67 -5.39 24.21
C SER A 492 -19.39 -4.88 23.56
N ASP A 493 -19.01 -3.63 23.79
CA ASP A 493 -17.86 -3.00 23.10
C ASP A 493 -16.52 -3.18 23.84
N SER A 494 -16.54 -3.71 25.07
CA SER A 494 -15.33 -3.88 25.90
C SER A 494 -14.25 -4.68 25.18
N GLY A 495 -14.64 -5.79 24.53
CA GLY A 495 -13.70 -6.63 23.77
C GLY A 495 -13.02 -5.88 22.62
N LYS A 496 -13.78 -5.08 21.85
CA LYS A 496 -13.25 -4.28 20.74
C LYS A 496 -12.27 -3.21 21.26
N MET A 497 -12.62 -2.56 22.35
CA MET A 497 -11.76 -1.56 22.98
C MET A 497 -10.47 -2.17 23.54
N GLY A 498 -10.53 -3.36 24.11
CA GLY A 498 -9.36 -4.12 24.53
C GLY A 498 -8.39 -4.36 23.37
N GLU A 499 -8.89 -4.78 22.22
CA GLU A 499 -8.06 -4.99 21.02
C GLU A 499 -7.51 -3.69 20.43
N ILE A 500 -8.30 -2.60 20.40
CA ILE A 500 -7.81 -1.29 19.96
C ILE A 500 -6.69 -0.79 20.87
N ARG A 501 -6.84 -0.91 22.19
CA ARG A 501 -5.81 -0.55 23.16
C ARG A 501 -4.53 -1.36 22.94
N LYS A 502 -4.63 -2.69 22.81
CA LYS A 502 -3.47 -3.55 22.53
C LYS A 502 -2.77 -3.12 21.24
N ALA A 503 -3.54 -2.81 20.19
CA ALA A 503 -3.01 -2.36 18.91
C ALA A 503 -2.24 -1.03 19.03
N ILE A 504 -2.77 -0.05 19.77
CA ILE A 504 -2.10 1.24 20.03
C ILE A 504 -0.84 1.03 20.88
N ASN A 505 -0.94 0.27 21.98
CA ASN A 505 0.17 0.11 22.91
C ASN A 505 1.35 -0.65 22.33
N ASN A 506 1.07 -1.67 21.52
CA ASN A 506 2.07 -2.51 20.88
C ASN A 506 2.51 -1.97 19.50
N LYS A 507 2.00 -0.81 19.06
CA LYS A 507 2.29 -0.32 17.70
C LYS A 507 3.78 -0.09 17.46
N SER A 508 4.46 0.51 18.45
CA SER A 508 5.91 0.73 18.39
C SER A 508 6.70 -0.56 18.24
N SER A 509 6.43 -1.56 19.07
CA SER A 509 7.16 -2.84 19.00
C SER A 509 6.79 -3.63 17.75
N LYS A 510 5.52 -3.59 17.30
CA LYS A 510 5.08 -4.25 16.07
C LYS A 510 5.74 -3.64 14.82
N LEU A 511 5.81 -2.32 14.73
CA LEU A 511 6.46 -1.62 13.61
C LEU A 511 7.99 -1.79 13.65
N ALA A 512 8.60 -1.63 14.82
CA ALA A 512 10.04 -1.86 14.98
C ALA A 512 10.44 -3.29 14.62
N GLY A 513 9.67 -4.29 15.08
CA GLY A 513 9.86 -5.69 14.71
C GLY A 513 9.68 -5.95 13.21
N LEU A 514 8.69 -5.34 12.57
CA LEU A 514 8.53 -5.44 11.12
C LEU A 514 9.75 -4.87 10.37
N VAL A 515 10.24 -3.70 10.77
CA VAL A 515 11.42 -3.08 10.16
C VAL A 515 12.66 -3.93 10.40
N GLN A 516 12.88 -4.44 11.62
CA GLN A 516 13.98 -5.36 11.91
C GLN A 516 13.94 -6.60 11.01
N PHE A 517 12.77 -7.24 10.94
CA PHE A 517 12.57 -8.44 10.13
C PHE A 517 12.84 -8.13 8.66
N ASN A 518 12.25 -7.05 8.14
CA ASN A 518 12.44 -6.63 6.76
C ASN A 518 13.91 -6.35 6.44
N ASN A 519 14.60 -5.59 7.28
CA ASN A 519 15.99 -5.18 7.06
C ASN A 519 16.96 -6.38 6.99
N ILE A 520 16.70 -7.44 7.77
CA ILE A 520 17.51 -8.67 7.73
C ILE A 520 17.13 -9.50 6.51
N VAL A 521 15.83 -9.70 6.30
CA VAL A 521 15.29 -10.63 5.30
C VAL A 521 15.41 -10.08 3.88
N SER A 522 15.38 -8.76 3.69
CA SER A 522 15.68 -8.13 2.41
C SER A 522 17.06 -8.50 1.89
N SER A 523 18.00 -8.90 2.76
CA SER A 523 19.32 -9.37 2.33
C SER A 523 19.30 -10.67 1.53
N TYR A 524 18.24 -11.45 1.58
CA TYR A 524 18.07 -12.62 0.70
C TYR A 524 17.68 -12.21 -0.72
N LEU A 525 17.19 -10.98 -0.91
CA LEU A 525 16.84 -10.48 -2.23
C LEU A 525 18.10 -10.20 -3.02
N THR A 526 18.11 -10.78 -4.22
CA THR A 526 19.07 -10.46 -5.25
C THR A 526 18.55 -9.32 -6.11
N ILE A 527 19.46 -8.42 -6.47
CA ILE A 527 19.23 -7.24 -7.28
C ILE A 527 20.13 -7.37 -8.51
N ASP A 528 19.55 -7.15 -9.69
CA ASP A 528 20.34 -6.97 -10.91
C ASP A 528 20.86 -5.53 -10.93
N SER A 529 22.16 -5.34 -10.72
CA SER A 529 22.81 -4.03 -10.72
C SER A 529 23.13 -3.53 -12.15
N GLY A 530 22.62 -4.21 -13.18
CA GLY A 530 23.05 -4.02 -14.57
C GLY A 530 24.33 -4.81 -14.89
N ASN A 531 24.60 -4.98 -16.18
CA ASN A 531 25.73 -5.77 -16.70
C ASN A 531 25.74 -7.25 -16.25
N ASN A 532 24.56 -7.85 -16.05
CA ASN A 532 24.39 -9.23 -15.55
C ASN A 532 25.03 -9.48 -14.17
N LYS A 533 25.30 -8.43 -13.39
CA LYS A 533 25.79 -8.57 -12.02
C LYS A 533 24.62 -8.68 -11.06
N ILE A 534 24.49 -9.86 -10.46
CA ILE A 534 23.50 -10.13 -9.43
C ILE A 534 24.14 -9.85 -8.07
N GLU A 535 23.57 -8.92 -7.32
CA GLU A 535 24.08 -8.45 -6.03
C GLU A 535 23.02 -8.61 -4.93
N ARG A 536 23.41 -8.66 -3.65
CA ARG A 536 22.47 -8.79 -2.53
C ARG A 536 22.19 -7.43 -1.87
N ASN A 537 20.94 -7.22 -1.47
CA ASN A 537 20.51 -6.03 -0.74
C ASN A 537 20.97 -6.05 0.73
N THR A 538 22.19 -5.59 1.00
CA THR A 538 22.81 -5.75 2.32
C THR A 538 22.82 -4.49 3.17
N ALA A 539 22.60 -3.29 2.62
CA ALA A 539 22.76 -2.05 3.38
C ALA A 539 21.83 -2.00 4.61
N SER A 540 20.56 -2.38 4.44
CA SER A 540 19.60 -2.44 5.54
C SER A 540 20.02 -3.43 6.64
N LEU A 541 20.58 -4.59 6.27
CA LEU A 541 21.09 -5.58 7.22
C LEU A 541 22.23 -5.00 8.07
N PHE A 542 23.19 -4.32 7.43
CA PHE A 542 24.30 -3.70 8.15
C PHE A 542 23.85 -2.53 9.03
N ALA A 543 22.93 -1.68 8.54
CA ALA A 543 22.36 -0.60 9.32
C ALA A 543 21.63 -1.13 10.56
N GLU A 544 20.81 -2.18 10.40
CA GLU A 544 20.09 -2.81 11.49
C GLU A 544 21.04 -3.44 12.51
N THR A 545 22.07 -4.17 12.07
CA THR A 545 23.05 -4.82 12.96
C THR A 545 23.77 -3.81 13.86
N LYS A 546 24.01 -2.59 13.38
CA LYS A 546 24.66 -1.51 14.16
C LYS A 546 23.82 -1.01 15.34
N VAL A 547 22.51 -1.21 15.31
CA VAL A 547 21.58 -0.74 16.36
C VAL A 547 20.99 -1.85 17.21
N MET A 548 21.32 -3.11 16.92
CA MET A 548 20.92 -4.27 17.74
C MET A 548 21.64 -4.31 19.09
N ASP A 549 21.04 -5.03 20.05
CA ASP A 549 21.70 -5.35 21.31
C ASP A 549 23.03 -6.09 21.06
N THR A 550 24.06 -5.81 21.87
CA THR A 550 25.44 -6.29 21.65
C THR A 550 25.53 -7.80 21.42
N LYS A 551 24.72 -8.60 22.11
CA LYS A 551 24.68 -10.06 21.95
C LYS A 551 24.11 -10.47 20.58
N ASP A 552 22.98 -9.88 20.21
CA ASP A 552 22.29 -10.16 18.94
C ASP A 552 23.15 -9.66 17.76
N ALA A 553 23.70 -8.45 17.88
CA ALA A 553 24.62 -7.87 16.89
C ALA A 553 25.84 -8.76 16.65
N LYS A 554 26.39 -9.38 17.71
CA LYS A 554 27.50 -10.34 17.59
C LYS A 554 27.08 -11.58 16.79
N ILE A 555 25.94 -12.19 17.12
CA ILE A 555 25.42 -13.37 16.42
C ILE A 555 25.21 -13.04 14.94
N VAL A 556 24.50 -11.96 14.63
CA VAL A 556 24.23 -11.54 13.25
C VAL A 556 25.52 -11.19 12.52
N GLY A 557 26.47 -10.50 13.18
CA GLY A 557 27.78 -10.16 12.63
C GLY A 557 28.63 -11.38 12.26
N GLU A 558 28.60 -12.43 13.08
CA GLU A 558 29.23 -13.72 12.77
C GLU A 558 28.59 -14.37 11.53
N LYS A 559 27.26 -14.30 11.39
CA LYS A 559 26.55 -14.81 10.19
C LYS A 559 26.85 -13.98 8.93
N ILE A 560 26.94 -12.66 9.05
CA ILE A 560 27.36 -11.76 7.95
C ILE A 560 28.74 -12.15 7.45
N THR A 561 29.67 -12.39 8.39
CA THR A 561 31.05 -12.78 8.08
C THR A 561 31.10 -14.16 7.41
N ALA A 562 30.36 -15.14 7.95
CA ALA A 562 30.27 -16.49 7.38
C ALA A 562 29.69 -16.48 5.96
N ALA A 563 28.68 -15.65 5.71
CA ALA A 563 28.06 -15.49 4.40
C ALA A 563 28.86 -14.57 3.45
N LYS A 564 30.00 -14.04 3.89
CA LYS A 564 30.88 -13.13 3.11
C LYS A 564 30.14 -11.91 2.56
N LEU A 565 29.21 -11.37 3.34
CA LEU A 565 28.44 -10.19 2.96
C LEU A 565 29.28 -8.92 3.19
N VAL A 566 29.08 -7.92 2.33
CA VAL A 566 29.80 -6.64 2.38
C VAL A 566 28.80 -5.49 2.53
N ASP A 567 29.15 -4.47 3.32
CA ASP A 567 28.31 -3.28 3.51
C ASP A 567 28.30 -2.44 2.23
N LYS A 568 27.25 -2.61 1.42
CA LYS A 568 27.05 -1.80 0.23
C LYS A 568 26.32 -0.54 0.62
N LYS A 569 26.94 0.63 0.38
CA LYS A 569 26.35 1.95 0.67
C LYS A 569 25.19 2.36 -0.27
N ASN A 570 24.84 1.48 -1.21
CA ASN A 570 23.75 1.67 -2.14
C ASN A 570 22.84 0.43 -2.07
N ASN A 571 21.63 0.55 -1.52
CA ASN A 571 20.53 -0.33 -1.84
C ASN A 571 20.27 -0.06 -3.31
N ALA A 572 20.72 -0.98 -4.16
CA ALA A 572 20.25 -0.95 -5.53
C ALA A 572 18.71 -1.03 -5.46
N ASP A 573 18.06 -0.20 -6.28
CA ASP A 573 16.62 -0.24 -6.46
C ASP A 573 16.21 -1.70 -6.58
N LEU A 574 15.31 -2.13 -5.71
CA LEU A 574 14.69 -3.43 -5.87
C LEU A 574 14.04 -3.42 -7.23
N ASN A 575 14.72 -4.08 -8.16
CA ASN A 575 14.32 -4.07 -9.55
C ASN A 575 12.94 -4.70 -9.57
N VAL A 576 11.95 -3.83 -9.75
CA VAL A 576 10.54 -4.17 -9.73
C VAL A 576 10.31 -5.27 -10.76
N ASN A 577 11.14 -5.41 -11.80
CA ASN A 577 11.09 -6.52 -12.75
C ASN A 577 11.43 -7.90 -12.16
N THR A 578 12.35 -7.99 -11.19
CA THR A 578 12.66 -9.24 -10.46
C THR A 578 11.48 -9.65 -9.58
N LEU A 579 10.88 -8.66 -8.90
CA LEU A 579 9.62 -8.81 -8.18
C LEU A 579 8.48 -9.17 -9.19
N ASN A 580 8.40 -8.53 -10.35
CA ASN A 580 7.34 -8.70 -11.36
C ASN A 580 7.30 -10.12 -11.92
N SER A 581 8.46 -10.71 -12.24
CA SER A 581 8.52 -12.06 -12.81
C SER A 581 8.09 -13.19 -11.86
N SER A 582 7.91 -12.91 -10.56
CA SER A 582 7.74 -13.94 -9.53
C SER A 582 6.34 -14.01 -8.90
N PHE A 583 5.47 -13.00 -9.08
CA PHE A 583 4.28 -12.84 -8.21
C PHE A 583 2.92 -13.03 -8.84
N LEU A 584 2.80 -13.12 -10.15
CA LEU A 584 1.54 -13.49 -10.79
C LEU A 584 1.87 -14.53 -11.85
N GLN A 585 1.44 -15.77 -11.67
CA GLN A 585 1.56 -16.81 -12.70
C GLN A 585 0.18 -17.41 -12.93
N TYR A 586 -0.31 -17.37 -14.18
CA TYR A 586 -1.50 -18.12 -14.59
C TYR A 586 -1.17 -19.62 -14.66
N ASP A 587 -2.09 -20.49 -14.27
CA ASP A 587 -1.80 -21.93 -14.18
C ASP A 587 -1.50 -22.57 -15.55
N GLU A 588 -2.03 -22.01 -16.64
CA GLU A 588 -1.68 -22.43 -18.01
C GLU A 588 -0.22 -22.15 -18.38
N ILE A 589 0.42 -21.19 -17.70
CA ILE A 589 1.84 -20.88 -17.87
C ILE A 589 2.70 -21.97 -17.24
N LYS A 590 2.30 -22.53 -16.10
CA LYS A 590 3.02 -23.66 -15.48
C LYS A 590 2.99 -24.91 -16.36
N ALA A 591 1.91 -25.14 -17.10
CA ALA A 591 1.78 -26.28 -17.99
C ALA A 591 2.67 -26.17 -19.25
N LYS A 592 3.00 -24.94 -19.70
CA LYS A 592 3.80 -24.69 -20.91
C LYS A 592 5.25 -24.28 -20.63
N THR A 593 5.63 -24.02 -19.38
CA THR A 593 7.00 -23.66 -19.00
C THR A 593 7.71 -24.91 -18.47
N PRO A 594 8.69 -25.48 -19.18
CA PRO A 594 9.51 -26.55 -18.61
C PRO A 594 10.19 -26.03 -17.33
N PRO A 595 10.40 -26.88 -16.31
CA PRO A 595 11.12 -26.46 -15.11
C PRO A 595 12.47 -25.88 -15.54
N LYS A 596 12.73 -24.62 -15.16
CA LYS A 596 14.07 -24.04 -15.35
C LYS A 596 15.06 -24.92 -14.57
N PRO A 597 16.18 -25.34 -15.18
CA PRO A 597 17.20 -26.13 -14.52
C PRO A 597 17.83 -25.39 -13.34
#